data_AF-A0A9E0F2U5-F1
#
_entry.id   AF-A0A9E0F2U5-F1
#
_cell.length_a   1.000
_cell.length_b   1.000
_cell.length_c   1.000
_cell.angle_alpha   90.00
_cell.angle_beta   90.00
_cell.angle_gamma   90.00
#
_symmetry.space_group_name_H-M   'P 1'
#
loop_
_entity.id
_entity.type
_entity.pdbx_description
1 polymer ?
#
loop_
_entity_poly.entity_id
_entity_poly.type
_entity_poly.pdbx_seq_one_letter_code
_entity_poly.pdbx_strand_id
1 'polypeptide(L)'
;MTGFLTVFVTACGYQYKPTINNSEKPIVSDTINHGYNELANPNNRKSFTISDFNTDNKEIKNIDRPSVSIVSTNLDTALLFGIWTNDPDGPHADFWLTNKSFFVVDYDGDGDMPYELKENKLKIYYNDFIQEGKIISVDKDTLKIMWKDFDIISNYVRWTQ
;
A
#
# COMPACT_ATOMS: atom_id res chain seq x y z
N MET A 1 -18.18 -61.47 -44.95
CA MET A 1 -17.65 -60.78 -46.15
C MET A 1 -18.67 -59.72 -46.55
N THR A 2 -18.19 -58.59 -47.08
CA THR A 2 -18.91 -57.33 -47.40
C THR A 2 -19.54 -56.63 -46.19
N GLY A 3 -19.29 -55.36 -45.87
CA GLY A 3 -18.62 -54.26 -46.58
C GLY A 3 -19.35 -52.96 -46.23
N PHE A 4 -18.58 -51.91 -45.92
CA PHE A 4 -18.73 -50.51 -46.35
C PHE A 4 -18.22 -49.54 -45.28
N LEU A 5 -17.00 -49.08 -45.53
CA LEU A 5 -16.36 -47.91 -44.96
C LEU A 5 -16.99 -46.67 -45.60
N THR A 6 -17.49 -45.72 -44.82
CA THR A 6 -17.94 -44.41 -45.33
C THR A 6 -16.96 -43.35 -44.88
N VAL A 7 -16.24 -42.78 -45.84
CA VAL A 7 -15.34 -41.63 -45.68
C VAL A 7 -16.15 -40.37 -45.96
N PHE A 8 -16.23 -39.46 -45.00
CA PHE A 8 -16.69 -38.09 -45.25
C PHE A 8 -15.46 -37.21 -45.50
N VAL A 9 -15.38 -36.69 -46.73
CA VAL A 9 -14.50 -35.58 -47.09
C VAL A 9 -15.39 -34.34 -47.19
N THR A 10 -15.14 -33.33 -46.36
CA THR A 10 -15.68 -31.99 -46.58
C THR A 10 -14.53 -31.00 -46.65
N ALA A 11 -14.51 -30.30 -47.78
CA ALA A 11 -13.46 -29.44 -48.27
C ALA A 11 -13.26 -28.18 -47.42
N CYS A 12 -11.99 -27.76 -47.35
CA CYS A 12 -11.54 -26.51 -46.74
C CYS A 12 -12.17 -25.28 -47.43
N GLY A 13 -12.87 -24.46 -46.66
CA GLY A 13 -13.06 -23.04 -46.98
C GLY A 13 -11.90 -22.23 -46.42
N TYR A 14 -10.90 -21.93 -47.26
CA TYR A 14 -9.85 -20.96 -46.96
C TYR A 14 -10.41 -19.55 -47.14
N GLN A 15 -10.45 -18.75 -46.08
CA GLN A 15 -10.61 -17.29 -46.15
C GLN A 15 -9.29 -16.66 -45.71
N TYR A 16 -8.79 -15.70 -46.49
CA TYR A 16 -7.46 -15.12 -46.39
C TYR A 16 -7.51 -13.63 -46.05
N LYS A 17 -6.53 -13.21 -45.22
CA LYS A 17 -5.93 -11.88 -44.95
C LYS A 17 -6.42 -11.09 -43.72
N PRO A 18 -5.56 -10.24 -43.10
CA PRO A 18 -4.09 -10.25 -43.04
C PRO A 18 -3.53 -10.11 -41.60
N THR A 19 -2.27 -10.48 -41.45
CA THR A 19 -1.44 -10.35 -40.24
C THR A 19 -1.04 -8.89 -39.97
N ILE A 20 -1.13 -8.44 -38.70
CA ILE A 20 -0.19 -7.47 -38.12
C ILE A 20 0.30 -8.06 -36.81
N ASN A 21 1.61 -8.31 -36.76
CA ASN A 21 2.34 -8.65 -35.54
C ASN A 21 2.43 -7.41 -34.66
N ASN A 22 2.17 -7.55 -33.37
CA ASN A 22 3.10 -7.09 -32.34
C ASN A 22 2.76 -7.77 -31.02
N SER A 23 3.81 -8.32 -30.41
CA SER A 23 3.87 -8.97 -29.10
C SER A 23 3.02 -8.27 -28.03
N GLU A 24 1.87 -8.83 -27.69
CA GLU A 24 1.28 -8.65 -26.36
C GLU A 24 1.68 -9.86 -25.52
N LYS A 25 2.63 -9.66 -24.61
CA LYS A 25 2.70 -10.51 -23.41
C LYS A 25 1.30 -10.48 -22.79
N PRO A 26 0.71 -11.62 -22.42
CA PRO A 26 -0.57 -11.61 -21.74
C PRO A 26 -0.42 -10.69 -20.53
N ILE A 27 -1.22 -9.63 -20.51
CA ILE A 27 -1.46 -8.84 -19.31
C ILE A 27 -2.05 -9.86 -18.35
N VAL A 28 -1.22 -10.35 -17.44
CA VAL A 28 -1.70 -11.03 -16.25
C VAL A 28 -2.51 -9.97 -15.54
N SER A 29 -3.82 -10.02 -15.77
CA SER A 29 -4.80 -9.43 -14.90
C SER A 29 -4.46 -9.93 -13.51
N ASP A 30 -3.91 -9.04 -12.69
CA ASP A 30 -3.62 -9.32 -11.30
C ASP A 30 -4.98 -9.47 -10.61
N THR A 31 -5.49 -10.70 -10.67
CA THR A 31 -6.84 -11.05 -10.20
C THR A 31 -6.78 -11.50 -8.74
N ILE A 32 -5.73 -11.08 -8.02
CA ILE A 32 -5.51 -11.37 -6.61
C ILE A 32 -5.70 -10.07 -5.86
N ASN A 33 -6.85 -9.99 -5.21
CA ASN A 33 -7.34 -8.86 -4.43
C ASN A 33 -6.55 -8.66 -3.11
N HIS A 34 -5.22 -8.67 -3.16
CA HIS A 34 -4.32 -8.40 -2.03
C HIS A 34 -2.99 -7.88 -2.58
N GLY A 35 -2.86 -6.56 -2.65
CA GLY A 35 -1.63 -5.91 -3.10
C GLY A 35 -1.50 -4.53 -2.48
N TYR A 36 -0.42 -4.38 -1.71
CA TYR A 36 0.24 -3.12 -1.34
C TYR A 36 -0.43 -2.27 -0.27
N ASN A 37 0.05 -2.43 0.98
CA ASN A 37 -0.07 -1.53 2.15
C ASN A 37 -1.16 -0.46 2.03
N GLU A 38 -2.42 -0.91 1.98
CA GLU A 38 -3.56 0.00 1.99
C GLU A 38 -3.60 0.63 3.39
N LEU A 39 -3.19 1.89 3.51
CA LEU A 39 -3.34 2.64 4.75
C LEU A 39 -4.83 2.74 5.11
N ALA A 40 -5.24 1.79 5.95
CA ALA A 40 -6.35 1.80 6.89
C ALA A 40 -7.78 2.14 6.42
N ASN A 41 -8.26 1.81 5.20
CA ASN A 41 -9.68 1.44 4.97
C ASN A 41 -9.97 0.95 3.53
N PRO A 42 -10.22 -0.35 3.29
CA PRO A 42 -10.59 -0.85 1.95
C PRO A 42 -12.01 -0.43 1.51
N ASN A 43 -12.89 -0.01 2.43
CA ASN A 43 -14.34 0.06 2.18
C ASN A 43 -14.89 1.45 1.84
N ASN A 44 -14.10 2.54 1.89
CA ASN A 44 -14.62 3.88 1.63
C ASN A 44 -13.58 4.83 1.00
N ARG A 45 -13.06 4.43 -0.17
CA ARG A 45 -12.07 5.17 -0.97
C ARG A 45 -12.62 6.50 -1.50
N LYS A 46 -12.75 7.53 -0.65
CA LYS A 46 -12.62 8.89 -1.16
C LYS A 46 -11.14 9.08 -1.50
N SER A 47 -10.86 9.21 -2.79
CA SER A 47 -9.53 9.50 -3.34
C SER A 47 -9.04 10.84 -2.81
N PHE A 48 -8.39 10.82 -1.65
CA PHE A 48 -7.71 11.98 -1.08
C PHE A 48 -6.23 11.81 -1.36
N THR A 49 -5.74 12.34 -2.49
CA THR A 49 -4.30 12.56 -2.75
C THR A 49 -3.42 11.43 -2.22
N ILE A 50 -3.73 10.20 -2.64
CA ILE A 50 -2.93 9.03 -2.31
C ILE A 50 -1.80 9.08 -3.32
N SER A 51 -0.57 9.38 -2.90
CA SER A 51 0.62 9.10 -3.71
C SER A 51 0.47 7.67 -4.22
N ASP A 52 0.25 7.49 -5.53
CA ASP A 52 -0.36 6.28 -6.11
C ASP A 52 0.30 5.00 -5.57
N PHE A 53 -0.28 4.46 -4.50
CA PHE A 53 0.20 3.36 -3.66
C PHE A 53 1.73 3.28 -3.51
N ASN A 54 2.25 3.94 -2.47
CA ASN A 54 3.65 3.84 -2.02
C ASN A 54 4.70 4.35 -3.03
N THR A 55 4.41 5.37 -3.83
CA THR A 55 5.40 5.89 -4.79
C THR A 55 5.44 7.41 -4.83
N ASP A 56 6.60 7.98 -5.17
CA ASP A 56 6.71 9.39 -5.49
C ASP A 56 6.11 9.70 -6.86
N ASN A 57 4.92 10.30 -6.88
CA ASN A 57 4.30 10.75 -8.11
C ASN A 57 4.87 12.10 -8.56
N LYS A 58 5.74 12.06 -9.57
CA LYS A 58 6.39 13.25 -10.16
C LYS A 58 5.43 14.22 -10.87
N GLU A 59 4.23 13.77 -11.19
CA GLU A 59 3.20 14.59 -11.84
C GLU A 59 2.44 15.45 -10.82
N ILE A 60 2.49 15.08 -9.54
CA ILE A 60 1.83 15.81 -8.46
C ILE A 60 2.81 16.82 -7.86
N LYS A 61 2.30 18.03 -7.62
CA LYS A 61 3.09 19.06 -6.94
C LYS A 61 3.16 18.75 -5.45
N ASN A 62 4.38 18.63 -4.92
CA ASN A 62 4.59 18.43 -3.50
C ASN A 62 4.03 19.59 -2.65
N ILE A 63 3.50 19.24 -1.48
CA ILE A 63 3.13 20.17 -0.43
C ILE A 63 4.38 20.68 0.30
N ASP A 64 4.21 21.77 1.05
CA ASP A 64 5.25 22.20 1.99
C ASP A 64 5.33 21.20 3.15
N ARG A 65 6.55 20.75 3.45
CA ARG A 65 6.85 19.77 4.51
C ARG A 65 7.92 20.32 5.44
N PRO A 66 7.88 20.01 6.75
CA PRO A 66 8.99 20.31 7.63
C PRO A 66 10.23 19.52 7.21
N SER A 67 11.42 20.11 7.35
CA SER A 67 12.68 19.45 7.00
C SER A 67 13.12 18.38 8.02
N VAL A 68 12.50 18.37 9.20
CA VAL A 68 12.77 17.44 10.29
C VAL A 68 11.48 17.14 11.06
N SER A 69 11.40 15.96 11.66
CA SER A 69 10.29 15.61 12.55
C SER A 69 10.36 16.35 13.88
N ILE A 70 9.20 16.63 14.47
CA ILE A 70 9.05 17.31 15.76
C ILE A 70 8.38 16.35 16.73
N VAL A 71 9.08 16.00 17.82
CA VAL A 71 8.58 15.11 18.86
C VAL A 71 8.45 15.88 20.18
N SER A 72 7.23 16.01 20.68
CA SER A 72 6.88 16.61 21.96
C SER A 72 5.69 15.85 22.56
N THR A 73 5.99 14.72 23.20
CA THR A 73 4.97 13.76 23.69
C THR A 73 5.27 13.30 25.11
N ASN A 74 4.21 12.91 25.81
CA ASN A 74 4.29 12.23 27.11
C ASN A 74 4.15 10.70 26.97
N LEU A 75 3.98 10.18 25.75
CA LEU A 75 3.97 8.75 25.49
C LEU A 75 5.37 8.17 25.72
N ASP A 76 5.43 6.92 26.18
CA ASP A 76 6.70 6.21 26.29
C ASP A 76 7.26 5.92 24.89
N THR A 77 8.26 6.70 24.49
CA THR A 77 8.87 6.60 23.16
C THR A 77 9.70 5.33 22.98
N ALA A 78 10.14 4.68 24.06
CA ALA A 78 10.80 3.38 23.98
C ALA A 78 9.81 2.28 23.57
N LEU A 79 8.53 2.42 23.94
CA LEU A 79 7.46 1.53 23.49
C LEU A 79 6.90 1.92 22.12
N LEU A 80 6.87 3.21 21.79
CA LEU A 80 6.31 3.69 20.52
C LEU A 80 7.21 3.48 19.31
N PHE A 81 8.50 3.76 19.43
CA PHE A 81 9.39 3.70 18.28
C PHE A 81 9.71 2.26 17.90
N GLY A 82 9.68 2.00 16.59
CA GLY A 82 10.06 0.76 15.91
C GLY A 82 9.06 0.37 14.84
N ILE A 83 9.10 -0.89 14.45
CA ILE A 83 8.47 -1.39 13.21
C ILE A 83 7.12 -2.02 13.56
N TRP A 84 6.10 -1.65 12.80
CA TRP A 84 4.70 -1.98 13.08
C TRP A 84 4.01 -2.52 11.83
N THR A 85 3.14 -3.52 12.03
CA THR A 85 2.29 -4.10 10.98
C THR A 85 0.89 -4.35 11.50
N ASN A 86 -0.11 -4.20 10.65
CA ASN A 86 -1.48 -4.67 10.87
C ASN A 86 -1.67 -6.12 10.40
N ASP A 87 -0.72 -6.64 9.61
CA ASP A 87 -0.69 -8.01 9.07
C ASP A 87 0.62 -8.70 9.50
N PRO A 88 0.64 -9.40 10.65
CA PRO A 88 1.84 -10.10 11.14
C PRO A 88 2.27 -11.28 10.26
N ASP A 89 1.34 -11.85 9.48
CA ASP A 89 1.59 -12.97 8.59
C ASP A 89 1.96 -12.50 7.17
N GLY A 90 1.87 -11.19 6.92
CA GLY A 90 2.29 -10.56 5.68
C GLY A 90 3.80 -10.69 5.44
N PRO A 91 4.28 -10.40 4.22
CA PRO A 91 5.70 -10.46 3.88
C PRO A 91 6.50 -9.24 4.37
N HIS A 92 5.81 -8.15 4.72
CA HIS A 92 6.39 -6.85 5.03
C HIS A 92 5.64 -6.20 6.19
N ALA A 93 6.29 -5.25 6.87
CA ALA A 93 5.62 -4.35 7.81
C ALA A 93 4.89 -3.21 7.06
N ASP A 94 4.04 -2.47 7.78
CA ASP A 94 3.41 -1.26 7.23
C ASP A 94 4.38 -0.07 7.29
N PHE A 95 4.98 0.16 8.45
CA PHE A 95 5.84 1.32 8.68
C PHE A 95 6.86 1.11 9.82
N TRP A 96 7.89 1.95 9.79
CA TRP A 96 8.85 2.11 10.87
C TRP A 96 8.81 3.54 11.41
N LEU A 97 8.37 3.69 12.66
CA LEU A 97 8.34 4.97 13.35
C LEU A 97 9.58 5.14 14.23
N THR A 98 10.36 6.20 14.00
CA THR A 98 11.55 6.55 14.79
C THR A 98 11.42 7.94 15.38
N ASN A 99 12.37 8.38 16.22
CA ASN A 99 12.40 9.78 16.69
C ASN A 99 12.72 10.81 15.59
N LYS A 100 13.06 10.38 14.38
CA LYS A 100 13.47 11.25 13.27
C LYS A 100 12.48 11.24 12.10
N SER A 101 11.85 10.09 11.87
CA SER A 101 11.17 9.80 10.61
C SER A 101 10.07 8.77 10.78
N PHE A 102 9.04 8.87 9.93
CA PHE A 102 8.04 7.83 9.68
C PHE A 102 8.36 7.21 8.34
N PHE A 103 8.90 5.99 8.33
CA PHE A 103 9.24 5.28 7.11
C PHE A 103 8.07 4.40 6.67
N VAL A 104 7.57 4.62 5.46
CA VAL A 104 6.65 3.68 4.81
C VAL A 104 7.47 2.53 4.25
N VAL A 105 7.13 1.30 4.61
CA VAL A 105 7.84 0.12 4.12
C VAL A 105 7.37 -0.22 2.71
N ASP A 106 8.31 -0.68 1.88
CA ASP A 106 8.10 -0.99 0.46
C ASP A 106 7.61 0.23 -0.36
N TYR A 107 8.28 1.37 -0.13
CA TYR A 107 7.99 2.63 -0.80
C TYR A 107 8.96 2.88 -1.97
N ASP A 108 8.42 3.08 -3.18
CA ASP A 108 9.15 3.41 -4.40
C ASP A 108 9.40 4.92 -4.50
N GLY A 109 10.48 5.36 -3.87
CA GLY A 109 10.87 6.77 -3.81
C GLY A 109 11.50 7.11 -2.47
N ASP A 110 11.28 8.34 -2.01
CA ASP A 110 11.67 8.76 -0.67
C ASP A 110 10.59 8.40 0.36
N GLY A 111 10.72 7.22 0.95
CA GLY A 111 9.83 6.75 2.01
C GLY A 111 10.03 7.42 3.37
N ASP A 112 10.98 8.35 3.51
CA ASP A 112 11.26 9.07 4.77
C ASP A 112 10.29 10.25 4.94
N MET A 113 9.19 10.00 5.65
CA MET A 113 8.19 11.03 5.89
C MET A 113 8.48 11.78 7.19
N PRO A 114 8.69 13.11 7.15
CA PRO A 114 8.77 13.89 8.37
C PRO A 114 7.40 13.96 9.03
N TYR A 115 7.37 14.04 10.36
CA TYR A 115 6.14 14.02 11.12
C TYR A 115 6.16 14.95 12.34
N GLU A 116 4.98 15.29 12.85
CA GLU A 116 4.79 15.90 14.16
C GLU A 116 4.11 14.90 15.08
N LEU A 117 4.72 14.65 16.24
CA LEU A 117 4.09 13.94 17.35
C LEU A 117 3.99 14.89 18.54
N LYS A 118 2.79 15.41 18.76
CA LYS A 118 2.48 16.34 19.86
C LYS A 118 1.43 15.73 20.76
N GLU A 119 1.75 15.57 22.05
CA GLU A 119 0.94 14.76 22.98
C GLU A 119 0.74 13.36 22.38
N ASN A 120 -0.49 12.95 22.07
CA ASN A 120 -0.77 11.71 21.35
C ASN A 120 -1.29 11.92 19.93
N LYS A 121 -1.11 13.11 19.36
CA LYS A 121 -1.51 13.44 17.99
C LYS A 121 -0.32 13.24 17.06
N LEU A 122 -0.52 12.40 16.06
CA LEU A 122 0.45 12.09 15.01
C LEU A 122 0.00 12.77 13.72
N LYS A 123 0.90 13.52 13.08
CA LYS A 123 0.68 14.17 11.80
C LYS A 123 1.86 13.88 10.89
N ILE A 124 1.63 13.13 9.81
CA ILE A 124 2.66 12.67 8.88
C ILE A 124 2.55 13.50 7.61
N TYR A 125 3.68 13.99 7.12
CA TYR A 125 3.76 14.81 5.91
C TYR A 125 4.29 13.97 4.76
N TYR A 126 3.37 13.41 3.98
CA TYR A 126 3.68 12.80 2.69
C TYR A 126 4.01 13.88 1.68
N ASN A 127 4.52 13.47 0.52
CA ASN A 127 4.94 14.39 -0.53
C ASN A 127 3.82 15.32 -0.98
N ASP A 128 2.60 14.84 -1.10
CA ASP A 128 1.45 15.55 -1.65
C ASP A 128 0.24 15.65 -0.70
N PHE A 129 0.31 15.02 0.48
CA PHE A 129 -0.76 15.05 1.46
C PHE A 129 -0.29 14.94 2.90
N ILE A 130 -1.24 15.12 3.83
CA ILE A 130 -1.01 15.01 5.26
C ILE A 130 -1.95 13.94 5.82
N GLN A 131 -1.39 12.97 6.52
CA GLN A 131 -2.15 12.00 7.29
C GLN A 131 -2.14 12.37 8.77
N GLU A 132 -3.32 12.47 9.37
CA GLU A 132 -3.46 12.80 10.80
C GLU A 132 -4.08 11.63 11.56
N GLY A 133 -3.63 11.41 12.79
CA GLY A 133 -4.15 10.37 13.66
C GLY A 133 -3.89 10.63 15.13
N LYS A 134 -4.52 9.84 15.98
CA LYS A 134 -4.34 9.86 17.43
C LYS A 134 -3.89 8.49 17.91
N ILE A 135 -2.76 8.44 18.61
CA ILE A 135 -2.31 7.24 19.31
C ILE A 135 -3.23 7.03 20.51
N ILE A 136 -3.96 5.92 20.49
CA ILE A 136 -4.93 5.54 21.51
C ILE A 136 -4.24 4.80 22.65
N SER A 137 -3.36 3.86 22.31
CA SER A 137 -2.55 3.10 23.26
C SER A 137 -1.30 2.58 22.59
N VAL A 138 -0.25 2.39 23.39
CA VAL A 138 0.97 1.70 22.99
C VAL A 138 1.49 0.89 24.17
N ASP A 139 1.89 -0.33 23.90
CA ASP A 139 2.64 -1.17 24.83
C ASP A 139 3.81 -1.83 24.10
N LYS A 140 4.41 -2.84 24.72
CA LYS A 140 5.58 -3.54 24.18
C LYS A 140 5.30 -4.16 22.80
N ASP A 141 4.11 -4.72 22.62
CA ASP A 141 3.77 -5.59 21.50
C ASP A 141 2.71 -4.98 20.58
N THR A 142 1.93 -4.00 21.07
CA THR A 142 0.80 -3.41 20.34
C THR A 142 0.84 -1.89 20.26
N LEU A 143 0.35 -1.37 19.12
CA LEU A 143 0.14 0.04 18.87
C LEU A 143 -1.26 0.23 18.28
N LYS A 144 -2.02 1.19 18.82
CA LYS A 144 -3.37 1.51 18.34
C LYS A 144 -3.43 2.96 17.90
N ILE A 145 -3.84 3.18 16.65
CA ILE A 145 -3.98 4.52 16.06
C ILE A 145 -5.41 4.69 15.55
N MET A 146 -6.04 5.80 15.91
CA MET A 146 -7.28 6.26 15.30
C MET A 146 -6.93 7.36 14.30
N TRP A 147 -6.90 7.00 13.02
CA TRP A 147 -6.65 7.96 11.94
C TRP A 147 -7.86 8.87 11.75
N LYS A 148 -7.63 10.14 11.43
CA LYS A 148 -8.64 11.20 11.38
C LYS A 148 -9.77 10.90 10.39
N ASP A 149 -9.44 10.28 9.26
CA ASP A 149 -10.39 10.01 8.17
C ASP A 149 -11.09 8.64 8.31
N PHE A 150 -10.79 7.89 9.38
CA PHE A 150 -11.34 6.56 9.61
C PHE A 150 -12.04 6.47 10.98
N ASP A 151 -13.28 6.01 10.99
CA ASP A 151 -14.07 5.81 12.22
C ASP A 151 -13.68 4.51 12.98
N ILE A 152 -12.53 3.91 12.65
CA ILE A 152 -12.04 2.67 13.23
C ILE A 152 -10.64 2.85 13.81
N ILE A 153 -10.38 2.11 14.89
CA ILE A 153 -9.02 2.01 15.46
C ILE A 153 -8.24 0.98 14.65
N SER A 154 -7.15 1.42 14.04
CA SER A 154 -6.15 0.54 13.44
C SER A 154 -5.32 -0.10 14.55
N ASN A 155 -5.23 -1.42 14.52
CA ASN A 155 -4.45 -2.19 15.48
C ASN A 155 -3.19 -2.71 14.78
N TYR A 156 -2.05 -2.38 15.35
CA TYR A 156 -0.75 -2.82 14.87
C TYR A 156 -0.08 -3.67 15.93
N VAL A 157 0.72 -4.63 15.47
CA VAL A 157 1.63 -5.43 16.28
C VAL A 157 3.06 -5.16 15.87
N ARG A 158 4.00 -5.41 16.79
CA ARG A 158 5.43 -5.33 16.49
C ARG A 158 5.77 -6.29 15.35
N TRP A 159 6.48 -5.78 14.35
CA TRP A 159 7.09 -6.61 13.34
C TRP A 159 8.30 -7.35 13.92
N THR A 160 8.36 -8.68 13.72
CA THR A 160 9.38 -9.54 14.34
C THR A 160 10.10 -10.48 13.37
N GLN A 161 9.76 -10.44 12.07
CA GLN A 161 10.40 -11.28 11.05
C GLN A 161 11.81 -10.80 10.68
#